data_AF-A0A1N7G125-F1
#
_entry.id   AF-A0A1N7G125-F1
#
_cell.length_a   1.000
_cell.length_b   1.000
_cell.length_c   1.000
_cell.angle_alpha   90.00
_cell.angle_beta   90.00
_cell.angle_gamma   90.00
#
_symmetry.space_group_name_H-M   'P 1'
#
loop_
_entity.id
_entity.type
_entity.pdbx_description
1 polymer ?
#
loop_
_entity_poly.entity_id
_entity_poly.type
_entity_poly.pdbx_seq_one_letter_code
_entity_poly.pdbx_strand_id
1 'polypeptide(L)'
;MSTDRDGSTSGLTFPSDAIETALEDLPPGTITEEAKAYARECGQILDTHQYTSGRSPSGLAAASIYLASLVSNHPPYGSGEARKLSQEEAAAFFGVSQVTVREHYRNILEIRSEHAETISASGSGSGSGSSSETSREFGLESESESDSASDSDHSQRGSTATRGERR
;
A
#
# COMPACT_ATOMS: atom_id res chain seq x y z
N MET A 1 31.79 -4.34 10.04
CA MET A 1 31.14 -3.97 8.78
C MET A 1 30.70 -2.53 8.94
N SER A 2 31.56 -1.60 8.51
CA SER A 2 31.29 -0.16 8.52
C SER A 2 30.56 0.16 7.23
N THR A 3 29.36 0.70 7.30
CA THR A 3 28.73 1.34 6.14
C THR A 3 29.32 2.73 6.02
N ASP A 4 30.14 2.91 4.98
CA ASP A 4 30.65 4.21 4.59
C ASP A 4 29.48 5.15 4.32
N ARG A 5 29.42 6.20 5.14
CA ARG A 5 28.42 7.26 5.15
C ARG A 5 28.81 8.36 4.16
N ASP A 6 29.36 7.96 3.01
CA ASP A 6 29.65 8.88 1.92
C ASP A 6 28.41 8.91 1.04
N GLY A 7 27.77 10.08 0.93
CA GLY A 7 26.51 10.30 0.21
C GLY A 7 26.59 10.12 -1.31
N SER A 8 27.31 9.10 -1.76
CA SER A 8 27.40 8.66 -3.14
C SER A 8 26.27 7.66 -3.42
N THR A 9 25.09 8.16 -3.78
CA THR A 9 24.06 7.38 -4.49
C THR A 9 24.48 7.03 -5.93
N SER A 10 25.79 6.95 -6.21
CA SER A 10 26.43 6.80 -7.52
C SER A 10 26.26 5.41 -8.15
N GLY A 11 25.44 4.53 -7.57
CA GLY A 11 25.15 3.18 -8.09
C GLY A 11 23.67 2.88 -8.33
N LEU A 12 22.75 3.75 -7.92
CA LEU A 12 21.32 3.50 -8.06
C LEU A 12 20.86 3.93 -9.44
N THR A 13 20.93 3.00 -10.39
CA THR A 13 20.55 3.27 -11.80
C THR A 13 19.03 3.25 -11.97
N PHE A 14 18.33 2.57 -11.05
CA PHE A 14 16.89 2.34 -11.13
C PHE A 14 16.14 2.88 -9.90
N PRO A 15 14.96 3.49 -10.11
CA PRO A 15 14.03 3.87 -9.05
C PRO A 15 13.69 2.74 -8.09
N SER A 16 13.50 1.51 -8.58
CA SER A 16 13.20 0.35 -7.73
C SER A 16 14.29 0.07 -6.71
N ASP A 17 15.56 0.06 -7.12
CA ASP A 17 16.70 -0.12 -6.22
C ASP A 17 16.77 1.01 -5.20
N ALA A 18 16.57 2.26 -5.65
CA ALA A 18 16.60 3.43 -4.76
C ALA A 18 15.48 3.40 -3.72
N ILE A 19 14.31 2.89 -4.10
CA ILE A 19 13.19 2.68 -3.19
C ILE A 19 13.53 1.57 -2.21
N GLU A 20 14.10 0.45 -2.64
CA GLU A 20 14.42 -0.64 -1.72
C GLU A 20 15.43 -0.21 -0.67
N THR A 21 16.54 0.43 -1.08
CA THR A 21 17.52 0.99 -0.15
C THR A 21 16.88 2.00 0.81
N ALA A 22 16.02 2.87 0.30
CA ALA A 22 15.31 3.84 1.12
C ALA A 22 14.40 3.18 2.17
N LEU A 23 13.74 2.07 1.82
CA LEU A 23 12.87 1.32 2.73
C LEU A 23 13.64 0.62 3.85
N GLU A 24 14.88 0.19 3.56
CA GLU A 24 15.79 -0.40 4.55
C GLU A 24 16.32 0.64 5.55
N ASP A 25 16.59 1.86 5.08
CA ASP A 25 17.11 2.97 5.89
C ASP A 25 16.02 3.69 6.71
N LEU A 26 14.74 3.45 6.42
CA LEU A 26 13.63 4.08 7.15
C LEU A 26 13.56 3.60 8.60
N PRO A 27 13.28 4.52 9.56
CA PRO A 27 13.06 4.11 10.93
C PRO A 27 11.88 3.12 11.01
N PRO A 28 11.95 2.11 11.90
CA PRO A 28 10.86 1.17 12.08
C PRO A 28 9.58 1.90 12.52
N GLY A 29 8.44 1.48 11.98
CA GLY A 29 7.14 2.11 12.26
C GLY A 29 6.88 3.43 11.53
N THR A 30 7.77 3.86 10.62
CA THR A 30 7.52 5.08 9.82
C THR A 30 6.39 4.88 8.82
N ILE A 31 6.37 3.73 8.14
CA ILE A 31 5.30 3.31 7.22
C ILE A 31 5.01 1.82 7.44
N THR A 32 3.84 1.35 7.03
CA THR A 32 3.42 -0.05 7.18
C THR A 32 4.02 -0.95 6.09
N GLU A 33 3.94 -2.26 6.25
CA GLU A 33 4.41 -3.21 5.23
C GLU A 33 3.59 -3.11 3.93
N GLU A 34 2.30 -2.80 4.00
CA GLU A 34 1.49 -2.53 2.80
C GLU A 34 1.99 -1.28 2.07
N ALA A 35 2.35 -0.23 2.81
CA ALA A 35 2.95 0.97 2.22
C ALA A 35 4.30 0.64 1.55
N LYS A 36 5.13 -0.19 2.20
CA LYS A 36 6.40 -0.64 1.60
C LYS A 36 6.17 -1.41 0.30
N ALA A 37 5.22 -2.35 0.30
CA ALA A 37 4.85 -3.09 -0.90
C ALA A 37 4.39 -2.16 -2.03
N TYR A 38 3.56 -1.17 -1.70
CA TYR A 38 3.08 -0.16 -2.65
C TYR A 38 4.21 0.71 -3.21
N ALA A 39 5.16 1.13 -2.36
CA ALA A 39 6.32 1.89 -2.80
C ALA A 39 7.17 1.07 -3.79
N ARG A 40 7.39 -0.22 -3.52
CA ARG A 40 8.11 -1.14 -4.43
C ARG A 40 7.40 -1.28 -5.79
N GLU A 41 6.08 -1.44 -5.77
CA GLU A 41 5.25 -1.47 -6.99
C GLU A 41 5.45 -0.20 -7.82
N CYS A 42 5.44 0.99 -7.17
CA CYS A 42 5.71 2.25 -7.85
C CYS A 42 7.07 2.24 -8.54
N GLY A 43 8.12 1.72 -7.88
CA GLY A 43 9.45 1.56 -8.47
C GLY A 43 9.46 0.71 -9.73
N GLN A 44 8.80 -0.45 -9.69
CA GLN A 44 8.70 -1.36 -10.84
C GLN A 44 7.97 -0.72 -12.03
N ILE A 45 6.91 0.05 -11.76
CA ILE A 45 6.17 0.78 -12.79
C ILE A 45 7.06 1.87 -13.41
N LEU A 46 7.78 2.62 -12.58
CA LEU A 46 8.71 3.66 -13.06
C LEU A 46 9.82 3.09 -13.94
N ASP A 47 10.35 1.92 -13.58
CA ASP A 47 11.36 1.21 -14.38
C ASP A 47 10.76 0.76 -15.73
N THR A 48 9.57 0.17 -15.69
CA THR A 48 8.86 -0.33 -16.88
C THR A 48 8.59 0.79 -17.89
N HIS A 49 8.21 1.97 -17.40
CA HIS A 49 7.97 3.16 -18.21
C HIS A 49 9.24 3.98 -18.50
N GLN A 50 10.41 3.51 -18.05
CA GLN A 50 11.70 4.19 -18.20
C GLN A 50 11.67 5.65 -17.71
N TYR A 51 10.90 5.93 -16.65
CA TYR A 51 10.74 7.25 -16.06
C TYR A 51 11.92 7.62 -15.16
N THR A 52 13.14 7.52 -15.70
CA THR A 52 14.40 7.69 -14.98
C THR A 52 15.29 8.77 -15.59
N SER A 53 15.05 9.11 -16.87
CA SER A 53 15.88 10.06 -17.61
C SER A 53 15.79 11.47 -17.02
N GLY A 54 16.96 12.01 -16.63
CA GLY A 54 17.12 13.36 -16.08
C GLY A 54 16.56 13.57 -14.67
N ARG A 55 16.14 12.50 -13.97
CA ARG A 55 15.54 12.58 -12.63
C ARG A 55 16.42 11.87 -11.61
N SER A 56 16.50 12.41 -10.41
CA SER A 56 17.26 11.80 -9.33
C SER A 56 16.52 10.56 -8.79
N PRO A 57 17.17 9.39 -8.67
CA PRO A 57 16.60 8.20 -8.04
C PRO A 57 16.10 8.48 -6.62
N SER A 58 16.84 9.26 -5.83
CA SER A 58 16.44 9.68 -4.47
C SER A 58 15.13 10.49 -4.45
N GLY A 59 14.93 11.38 -5.42
CA GLY A 59 13.68 12.15 -5.54
C GLY A 59 12.48 11.29 -5.92
N LEU A 60 12.67 10.28 -6.79
CA LEU A 60 11.64 9.31 -7.15
C LEU A 60 11.31 8.38 -5.98
N ALA A 61 12.32 7.96 -5.22
CA ALA A 61 12.13 7.18 -4.00
C ALA A 61 11.36 7.97 -2.94
N ALA A 62 11.75 9.23 -2.69
CA ALA A 62 11.07 10.12 -1.76
C ALA A 62 9.58 10.27 -2.10
N ALA A 63 9.27 10.50 -3.37
CA ALA A 63 7.90 10.67 -3.82
C ALA A 63 7.09 9.35 -3.76
N SER A 64 7.71 8.21 -4.08
CA SER A 64 7.06 6.90 -4.01
C SER A 64 6.70 6.51 -2.58
N ILE A 65 7.61 6.75 -1.63
CA ILE A 65 7.39 6.48 -0.21
C ILE A 65 6.36 7.45 0.40
N TYR A 66 6.44 8.74 0.04
CA TYR A 66 5.42 9.72 0.42
C TYR A 66 4.04 9.28 -0.09
N LEU A 67 3.93 8.93 -1.37
CA LEU A 67 2.68 8.45 -1.97
C LEU A 67 2.15 7.21 -1.27
N ALA A 68 3.00 6.21 -1.03
CA ALA A 68 2.62 4.99 -0.34
C ALA A 68 2.04 5.26 1.06
N SER A 69 2.65 6.17 1.81
CA SER A 69 2.15 6.56 3.14
C SER A 69 0.74 7.16 3.10
N LEU A 70 0.38 7.84 2.01
CA LEU A 70 -0.96 8.40 1.83
C LEU A 70 -1.99 7.31 1.52
N VAL A 71 -1.62 6.32 0.72
CA VAL A 71 -2.53 5.29 0.23
C VAL A 71 -2.81 4.23 1.29
N SER A 72 -1.84 3.87 2.12
CA SER A 72 -2.04 2.94 3.26
C SER A 72 -2.94 3.50 4.36
N ASN A 73 -3.35 4.76 4.25
CA ASN A 73 -4.36 5.37 5.09
C ASN A 73 -5.79 5.27 4.52
N HIS A 74 -5.96 4.66 3.35
CA HIS A 74 -7.25 4.49 2.69
C HIS A 74 -7.50 3.01 2.29
N PRO A 75 -8.74 2.50 2.47
CA PRO A 75 -9.09 1.16 1.97
C PRO A 75 -8.97 1.12 0.44
N PRO A 76 -8.55 -0.01 -0.16
CA PRO A 76 -8.44 -1.37 0.41
C PRO A 76 -7.07 -1.75 1.01
N TYR A 77 -6.11 -0.83 1.09
CA TYR A 77 -4.69 -1.15 1.31
C TYR A 77 -4.16 -0.87 2.73
N GLY A 78 -5.00 -0.56 3.72
CA GLY A 78 -4.51 -0.38 5.09
C GLY A 78 -5.56 -0.34 6.19
N SER A 79 -5.10 -0.60 7.42
CA SER A 79 -5.90 -0.66 8.66
C SER A 79 -6.28 0.72 9.22
N GLY A 80 -5.79 1.81 8.62
CA GLY A 80 -6.02 3.18 9.11
C GLY A 80 -5.13 3.61 10.29
N GLU A 81 -4.20 2.77 10.73
CA GLU A 81 -3.28 3.06 11.85
C GLU A 81 -1.94 3.65 11.41
N ALA A 82 -1.69 3.75 10.11
CA ALA A 82 -0.43 4.21 9.54
C ALA A 82 -0.26 5.73 9.65
N ARG A 83 0.89 6.20 10.11
CA ARG A 83 1.20 7.64 10.09
C ARG A 83 1.35 8.14 8.65
N LYS A 84 0.61 9.20 8.30
CA LYS A 84 0.84 9.93 7.04
C LYS A 84 2.17 10.69 7.14
N LEU A 85 3.11 10.39 6.24
CA LEU A 85 4.31 11.22 6.10
C LEU A 85 3.92 12.56 5.50
N SER A 86 4.42 13.66 6.06
CA SER A 86 4.32 14.96 5.42
C SER A 86 5.35 15.09 4.28
N GLN A 87 5.11 16.02 3.36
CA GLN A 87 6.07 16.32 2.28
C GLN A 87 7.40 16.85 2.84
N GLU A 88 7.36 17.55 3.96
CA GLU A 88 8.53 18.07 4.65
C GLU A 88 9.39 16.95 5.23
N GLU A 89 8.78 15.97 5.91
CA GLU A 89 9.50 14.83 6.47
C GLU A 89 10.13 13.96 5.40
N ALA A 90 9.39 13.70 4.31
CA ALA A 90 9.93 12.98 3.17
C ALA A 90 11.11 13.76 2.54
N ALA A 91 10.93 15.05 2.27
CA ALA A 91 11.98 15.89 1.72
C ALA A 91 13.26 15.90 2.59
N ALA A 92 13.10 16.04 3.91
CA ALA A 92 14.19 16.06 4.87
C ALA A 92 14.94 14.73 4.94
N PHE A 93 14.22 13.60 4.98
CA PHE A 93 14.83 12.27 5.03
C PHE A 93 15.66 11.96 3.78
N PHE A 94 15.15 12.36 2.61
CA PHE A 94 15.80 12.08 1.32
C PHE A 94 16.78 13.14 0.84
N GLY A 95 16.94 14.24 1.59
CA GLY A 95 17.81 15.35 1.19
C GLY A 95 17.37 16.05 -0.10
N VAL A 96 16.07 16.06 -0.40
CA VAL A 96 15.49 16.71 -1.59
C VAL A 96 14.57 17.85 -1.20
N SER A 97 14.16 18.68 -2.16
CA SER A 97 13.21 19.76 -1.88
C SER A 97 11.77 19.23 -1.80
N GLN A 98 10.90 19.89 -1.02
CA GLN A 98 9.46 19.60 -1.01
C GLN A 98 8.83 19.75 -2.40
N VAL A 99 9.32 20.70 -3.20
CA VAL A 99 8.86 20.91 -4.59
C VAL A 99 9.18 19.68 -5.44
N THR A 100 10.38 19.10 -5.28
CA THR A 100 10.79 17.87 -5.96
C THR A 100 9.88 16.70 -5.58
N VAL A 101 9.59 16.51 -4.29
CA VAL A 101 8.64 15.49 -3.83
C VAL A 101 7.26 15.72 -4.45
N ARG A 102 6.80 16.99 -4.46
CA ARG A 102 5.50 17.40 -5.01
C ARG A 102 5.39 17.12 -6.52
N GLU A 103 6.44 17.40 -7.26
CA GLU A 103 6.46 17.21 -8.71
C GLU A 103 6.49 15.72 -9.05
N HIS A 104 7.38 14.97 -8.40
CA HIS A 104 7.53 13.55 -8.69
C HIS A 104 6.31 12.72 -8.27
N TYR A 105 5.63 13.02 -7.15
CA TYR A 105 4.43 12.22 -6.78
C TYR A 105 3.29 12.38 -7.80
N ARG A 106 3.12 13.58 -8.36
CA ARG A 106 2.09 13.83 -9.40
C ARG A 106 2.38 13.01 -10.64
N ASN A 107 3.63 13.05 -11.09
CA ASN A 107 4.06 12.28 -12.24
C ASN A 107 3.90 10.77 -12.01
N ILE A 108 4.24 10.26 -10.81
CA ILE A 108 4.03 8.85 -10.46
C ILE A 108 2.55 8.47 -10.56
N LEU A 109 1.64 9.34 -10.09
CA LEU A 109 0.20 9.09 -10.21
C LEU A 109 -0.26 9.03 -11.67
N GLU A 110 0.22 9.93 -12.52
CA GLU A 110 -0.07 9.94 -13.96
C GLU A 110 0.41 8.65 -14.63
N ILE A 111 1.68 8.28 -14.44
CA ILE A 111 2.27 7.07 -15.03
C ILE A 111 1.53 5.81 -14.55
N ARG A 112 1.13 5.77 -13.28
CA ARG A 112 0.36 4.63 -12.74
C ARG A 112 -1.03 4.55 -13.34
N SER A 113 -1.70 5.68 -13.59
CA SER A 113 -2.99 5.67 -14.30
C SER A 113 -2.83 5.14 -15.74
N GLU A 114 -1.80 5.59 -16.46
CA GLU A 114 -1.51 5.11 -17.82
C GLU A 114 -1.15 3.61 -17.83
N HIS A 115 -0.40 3.14 -16.84
CA HIS A 115 -0.07 1.73 -16.68
C HIS A 115 -1.33 0.87 -16.44
N ALA A 116 -2.25 1.34 -15.58
CA ALA A 116 -3.51 0.66 -15.31
C ALA A 116 -4.42 0.57 -16.55
N GLU A 117 -4.43 1.61 -17.38
CA GLU A 117 -5.12 1.62 -18.68
C GLU A 117 -4.48 0.63 -19.66
N THR A 118 -3.15 0.57 -19.70
CA THR A 118 -2.40 -0.34 -20.58
C THR A 118 -2.64 -1.81 -20.22
N ILE A 119 -2.64 -2.16 -18.93
CA ILE A 119 -2.97 -3.51 -18.46
C ILE A 119 -4.40 -3.88 -18.87
N SER A 120 -5.36 -2.96 -18.66
CA SER A 120 -6.76 -3.17 -19.03
C SER A 120 -6.96 -3.34 -20.54
N ALA A 121 -6.20 -2.63 -21.36
CA ALA A 121 -6.22 -2.77 -22.82
C ALA A 121 -5.55 -4.06 -23.32
N SER A 122 -4.49 -4.53 -22.64
CA SER A 122 -3.77 -5.76 -23.00
C SER A 122 -4.49 -7.05 -22.55
N GLY A 123 -5.40 -6.96 -21.57
CA GLY A 123 -6.17 -8.08 -21.02
C GLY A 123 -7.20 -8.75 -21.96
N SER A 124 -7.27 -8.34 -23.23
CA SER A 124 -8.10 -8.99 -24.26
C SER A 124 -7.34 -10.01 -25.12
N GLY A 125 -6.09 -10.35 -24.80
CA GLY A 125 -5.28 -11.28 -25.58
C GLY A 125 -4.48 -12.27 -24.75
N SER A 126 -4.76 -13.55 -24.96
CA SER A 126 -3.93 -14.72 -24.62
C SER A 126 -4.10 -15.33 -23.23
N GLY A 127 -5.00 -16.32 -23.19
CA GLY A 127 -4.88 -17.43 -22.28
C GLY A 127 -3.57 -18.20 -22.51
N SER A 128 -2.93 -18.53 -21.41
CA SER A 128 -1.98 -19.63 -21.25
C SER A 128 -2.24 -20.10 -19.81
N GLY A 129 -3.03 -21.14 -19.58
CA GLY A 129 -2.79 -22.48 -20.09
C GLY A 129 -1.70 -23.14 -19.24
N SER A 130 -1.94 -23.28 -17.93
CA SER A 130 -1.17 -24.20 -17.08
C SER A 130 -2.11 -25.26 -16.55
N SER A 131 -2.20 -26.33 -17.32
CA SER A 131 -2.79 -27.60 -16.99
C SER A 131 -1.94 -28.35 -15.97
N SER A 132 -2.58 -28.77 -14.87
CA SER A 132 -2.20 -29.98 -14.17
C SER A 132 -3.45 -30.59 -13.56
N GLU A 133 -4.11 -31.41 -14.39
CA GLU A 133 -4.99 -32.48 -13.95
C GLU A 133 -4.19 -33.49 -13.12
N THR A 134 -4.66 -33.83 -11.92
CA THR A 134 -4.62 -35.21 -11.43
C THR A 134 -5.88 -35.48 -10.64
N SER A 135 -6.58 -36.53 -11.06
CA SER A 135 -7.93 -36.92 -10.69
C SER A 135 -8.02 -37.82 -9.45
N ARG A 136 -9.28 -38.00 -8.99
CA ARG A 136 -9.89 -39.19 -8.32
C ARG A 136 -9.56 -39.38 -6.82
N GLU A 137 -10.45 -39.84 -5.95
CA GLU A 137 -11.80 -40.45 -6.02
C GLU A 137 -12.41 -40.47 -4.60
N PHE A 138 -13.75 -40.43 -4.54
CA PHE A 138 -14.70 -41.01 -3.57
C PHE A 138 -14.48 -41.02 -2.04
N GLY A 139 -15.53 -40.61 -1.34
CA GLY A 139 -15.84 -40.96 0.05
C GLY A 139 -17.16 -40.34 0.51
N LEU A 140 -18.27 -40.96 0.14
CA LEU A 140 -19.61 -40.69 0.68
C LEU A 140 -19.70 -41.10 2.15
N GLU A 141 -20.70 -40.54 2.85
CA GLU A 141 -21.43 -40.99 4.05
C GLU A 141 -21.57 -39.79 5.00
N SER A 142 -22.70 -39.08 4.96
CA SER A 142 -24.02 -39.42 5.51
C SER A 142 -24.24 -38.66 6.83
N GLU A 143 -25.23 -37.77 6.76
CA GLU A 143 -26.31 -37.57 7.74
C GLU A 143 -25.93 -37.31 9.20
N SER A 144 -26.36 -36.16 9.72
CA SER A 144 -27.36 -36.13 10.81
C SER A 144 -27.77 -34.69 11.11
N GLU A 145 -29.08 -34.47 11.04
CA GLU A 145 -29.83 -33.34 11.59
C GLU A 145 -29.51 -33.09 13.07
N SER A 146 -29.61 -31.83 13.50
CA SER A 146 -30.20 -31.47 14.80
C SER A 146 -30.48 -29.97 14.86
N ASP A 147 -31.78 -29.66 14.87
CA ASP A 147 -32.43 -28.48 15.45
C ASP A 147 -31.71 -27.88 16.66
N SER A 148 -31.78 -26.56 16.78
CA SER A 148 -32.28 -25.87 17.99
C SER A 148 -32.28 -24.36 17.77
N ALA A 149 -33.48 -23.81 17.56
CA ALA A 149 -33.76 -22.40 17.80
C ALA A 149 -33.46 -22.05 19.26
N SER A 150 -32.85 -20.89 19.50
CA SER A 150 -32.85 -20.26 20.81
C SER A 150 -33.22 -18.79 20.64
N ASP A 151 -34.53 -18.60 20.74
CA ASP A 151 -35.20 -17.36 21.10
C ASP A 151 -34.77 -16.98 22.52
N SER A 152 -34.34 -15.74 22.71
CA SER A 152 -34.12 -15.18 24.04
C SER A 152 -34.52 -13.71 24.00
N ASP A 153 -35.85 -13.54 23.94
CA ASP A 153 -36.56 -12.39 24.47
C ASP A 153 -36.22 -12.22 25.97
N HIS A 154 -35.69 -11.05 26.34
CA HIS A 154 -35.73 -10.62 27.73
C HIS A 154 -36.00 -9.12 27.87
N SER A 155 -37.27 -8.85 28.15
CA SER A 155 -37.76 -7.91 29.18
C SER A 155 -37.48 -6.41 29.01
N GLN A 156 -38.53 -5.74 28.56
CA GLN A 156 -38.90 -4.41 29.07
C GLN A 156 -39.25 -4.46 30.57
N ARG A 157 -38.76 -3.46 31.33
CA ARG A 157 -39.36 -2.79 32.52
C ARG A 157 -38.23 -1.97 33.18
N GLY A 158 -38.37 -0.71 33.60
CA GLY A 158 -39.47 0.24 33.71
C GLY A 158 -38.88 1.64 33.99
N SER A 159 -39.60 2.70 33.65
CA SER A 159 -40.30 3.58 34.61
C SER A 159 -39.49 4.78 35.15
N THR A 160 -39.89 5.96 34.66
CA THR A 160 -40.14 7.22 35.40
C THR A 160 -39.05 7.83 36.29
N ALA A 161 -38.63 9.06 35.95
CA ALA A 161 -38.72 10.20 36.87
C ALA A 161 -38.52 11.54 36.13
N THR A 162 -39.57 12.35 36.18
CA THR A 162 -39.54 13.80 35.97
C THR A 162 -38.78 14.50 37.12
N ARG A 163 -38.35 15.76 36.87
CA ARG A 163 -38.27 16.90 37.83
C ARG A 163 -36.88 17.54 37.96
N GLY A 164 -36.80 18.84 37.62
CA GLY A 164 -35.68 19.67 38.05
C GLY A 164 -35.48 21.03 37.38
N GLU A 165 -36.52 21.86 37.20
CA GLU A 165 -36.35 23.31 37.07
C GLU A 165 -35.72 23.90 38.34
N ARG A 166 -34.77 24.83 38.16
CA ARG A 166 -34.55 26.12 38.87
C ARG A 166 -33.23 26.69 38.33
N ARG A 167 -33.29 27.72 37.48
CA ARG A 167 -33.11 29.15 37.83
C ARG A 167 -31.79 29.44 38.52
#